data_AF-A0A2D4FF53-F1
#
_entry.id   AF-A0A2D4FF53-F1
#
_cell.length_a   1.000
_cell.length_b   1.000
_cell.length_c   1.000
_cell.angle_alpha   90.00
_cell.angle_beta   90.00
_cell.angle_gamma   90.00
#
_symmetry.space_group_name_H-M   'P 1'
#
loop_
_entity.id
_entity.type
_entity.pdbx_description
1 polymer ?
#
loop_
_entity_poly.entity_id
_entity_poly.type
_entity_poly.pdbx_seq_one_letter_code
_entity_poly.pdbx_strand_id
1 'polypeptide(L)'
;KQRTVQEFLLANRSMTFLPLAFSLLATFQSAVAILGVPSEIYRFGTEYWFLGCSYFLGLLIPAHIFIPIFYRLRLTSTYEYLELRFNKVVRLCGTATFIFQMVIYMGVVLYAPALALNAVTNFDIWASVLTIGTVCTLYTALGGLKAVIWTDVFQTFVMFAGQVAVIVVGTIKVGGIDRVWKLAAENGKI
;
A
#
# COMPACT_ATOMS: atom_id res chain seq x y z
N LYS A 1 -23.57 2.96 13.15
CA LYS A 1 -23.72 4.05 14.13
C LYS A 1 -22.33 4.58 14.45
N GLN A 2 -21.89 5.67 13.83
CA GLN A 2 -20.65 6.39 14.17
C GLN A 2 -21.05 7.66 14.91
N ARG A 3 -20.65 7.83 16.18
CA ARG A 3 -21.10 8.98 17.00
C ARG A 3 -19.99 9.96 17.38
N THR A 4 -18.71 9.67 17.13
CA THR A 4 -17.60 10.57 17.50
C THR A 4 -16.46 10.59 16.47
N VAL A 5 -15.80 11.75 16.32
CA VAL A 5 -14.61 11.95 15.44
C VAL A 5 -13.49 10.96 15.80
N GLN A 6 -13.38 10.62 17.08
CA GLN A 6 -12.41 9.66 17.60
C GLN A 6 -12.68 8.22 17.14
N GLU A 7 -13.96 7.84 16.98
CA GLU A 7 -14.36 6.54 16.43
C GLU A 7 -14.06 6.46 14.93
N PHE A 8 -14.28 7.56 14.19
CA PHE A 8 -13.98 7.66 12.76
C PHE A 8 -12.48 7.64 12.46
N LEU A 9 -11.66 8.39 13.21
CA LEU A 9 -10.23 8.55 12.97
C LEU A 9 -9.34 7.53 13.67
N LEU A 10 -9.75 6.96 14.81
CA LEU A 10 -8.88 6.08 15.61
C LEU A 10 -9.42 4.65 15.77
N ALA A 11 -10.55 4.31 15.13
CA ALA A 11 -11.21 3.01 15.30
C ALA A 11 -11.36 2.60 16.78
N ASN A 12 -11.59 3.59 17.65
CA ASN A 12 -11.71 3.47 19.11
C ASN A 12 -10.52 2.78 19.81
N ARG A 13 -9.32 2.75 19.18
CA ARG A 13 -8.10 2.07 19.68
C ARG A 13 -8.32 0.61 20.14
N SER A 14 -9.40 -0.02 19.67
CA SER A 14 -9.88 -1.34 20.13
C SER A 14 -9.60 -2.45 19.12
N MET A 15 -8.91 -2.13 18.02
CA MET A 15 -8.59 -3.08 16.98
C MET A 15 -7.48 -4.03 17.42
N THR A 16 -7.72 -5.33 17.23
CA THR A 16 -6.73 -6.38 17.48
C THR A 16 -5.50 -6.15 16.59
N PHE A 17 -4.31 -6.54 17.05
CA PHE A 17 -3.04 -6.34 16.35
C PHE A 17 -3.04 -6.90 14.92
N LEU A 18 -3.71 -8.03 14.71
CA LEU A 18 -3.64 -8.79 13.46
C LEU A 18 -4.33 -8.08 12.27
N PRO A 19 -5.58 -7.59 12.35
CA PRO A 19 -6.17 -6.74 11.32
C PRO A 19 -5.39 -5.44 11.05
N LEU A 20 -4.81 -4.83 12.10
CA LEU A 20 -4.01 -3.63 11.94
C LEU A 20 -2.74 -3.90 11.13
N ALA A 21 -2.04 -5.00 11.42
CA ALA A 21 -0.86 -5.42 10.68
C ALA A 21 -1.19 -5.69 9.20
N PHE A 22 -2.30 -6.38 8.91
CA PHE A 22 -2.74 -6.61 7.54
C PHE A 22 -3.12 -5.33 6.81
N SER A 23 -3.81 -4.37 7.45
CA SER A 23 -4.12 -3.08 6.82
C SER A 23 -2.86 -2.24 6.56
N LEU A 24 -1.87 -2.27 7.46
CA LEU A 24 -0.56 -1.66 7.21
C LEU A 24 0.14 -2.33 6.00
N LEU A 25 0.15 -3.66 5.93
CA LEU A 25 0.70 -4.39 4.79
C LEU A 25 -0.03 -4.07 3.48
N ALA A 26 -1.36 -4.01 3.49
CA ALA A 26 -2.18 -3.65 2.34
C ALA A 26 -1.84 -2.23 1.84
N THR A 27 -1.68 -1.30 2.78
CA THR A 27 -1.36 0.10 2.47
C THR A 27 0.04 0.22 1.85
N PHE A 28 1.01 -0.56 2.33
CA PHE A 28 2.34 -0.63 1.70
C PHE A 28 2.29 -1.25 0.31
N GLN A 29 1.45 -2.26 0.12
CA GLN A 29 1.30 -2.98 -1.14
C GLN A 29 0.36 -2.23 -2.09
N SER A 30 0.86 -1.15 -2.71
CA SER A 30 0.08 -0.41 -3.71
C SER A 30 -0.08 -1.20 -5.04
N ALA A 31 -1.12 -0.89 -5.81
CA ALA A 31 -1.29 -1.43 -7.18
C ALA A 31 -0.08 -1.12 -8.08
N VAL A 32 0.55 0.03 -7.86
CA VAL A 32 1.79 0.43 -8.54
C VAL A 32 2.94 -0.53 -8.21
N ALA A 33 3.07 -0.98 -6.96
CA ALA A 33 4.09 -1.94 -6.58
C ALA A 33 3.84 -3.32 -7.23
N ILE A 34 2.59 -3.77 -7.27
CA ILE A 34 2.24 -5.07 -7.87
C ILE A 34 2.58 -5.14 -9.37
N LEU A 35 2.35 -4.06 -10.11
CA LEU A 35 2.66 -4.01 -11.55
C LEU A 35 4.11 -3.59 -11.80
N GLY A 36 4.63 -2.67 -11.00
CA GLY A 36 5.96 -2.07 -11.15
C GLY A 36 7.08 -3.04 -10.80
N VAL A 37 6.99 -3.75 -9.67
CA VAL A 37 8.07 -4.64 -9.21
C VAL A 37 8.39 -5.76 -10.21
N PRO A 38 7.41 -6.50 -10.76
CA PRO A 38 7.70 -7.50 -11.79
C PRO A 38 8.28 -6.88 -13.06
N SER A 39 7.83 -5.68 -13.45
CA SER A 39 8.35 -4.98 -14.63
C SER A 39 9.81 -4.53 -14.45
N GLU A 40 10.16 -4.11 -13.24
CA GLU A 40 11.51 -3.71 -12.85
C GLU A 40 12.43 -4.93 -12.84
N ILE A 41 12.02 -6.03 -12.20
CA ILE A 41 12.79 -7.29 -12.17
C ILE A 41 12.97 -7.84 -13.59
N TYR A 42 11.94 -7.76 -14.44
CA TYR A 42 12.04 -8.20 -15.83
C TYR A 42 13.06 -7.36 -16.62
N ARG A 43 13.14 -6.06 -16.38
CA ARG A 43 14.08 -5.15 -17.08
C ARG A 43 15.49 -5.20 -16.52
N PHE A 44 15.65 -5.05 -15.22
CA PHE A 44 16.93 -4.81 -14.54
C PHE A 44 17.45 -6.02 -13.74
N GLY A 45 16.69 -7.12 -13.66
CA GLY A 45 17.12 -8.36 -13.00
C GLY A 45 16.74 -8.45 -11.52
N THR A 46 17.26 -9.47 -10.83
CA THR A 46 16.91 -9.76 -9.42
C THR A 46 17.53 -8.80 -8.40
N GLU A 47 18.32 -7.82 -8.81
CA GLU A 47 18.95 -6.84 -7.90
C GLU A 47 17.93 -6.10 -7.02
N TYR A 48 16.70 -5.92 -7.52
CA TYR A 48 15.58 -5.34 -6.77
C TYR A 48 15.31 -6.05 -5.42
N TRP A 49 15.69 -7.33 -5.27
CA TRP A 49 15.58 -8.05 -4.00
C TRP A 49 16.35 -7.42 -2.85
N PHE A 50 17.49 -6.77 -3.10
CA PHE A 50 18.26 -6.08 -2.06
C PHE A 50 17.46 -4.94 -1.39
N LEU A 51 16.59 -4.29 -2.15
CA LEU A 51 15.72 -3.24 -1.67
C LEU A 51 14.67 -3.80 -0.68
N GLY A 52 14.18 -5.01 -0.92
CA GLY A 52 13.32 -5.74 0.03
C GLY A 52 14.02 -6.03 1.36
N CYS A 53 15.27 -6.49 1.32
CA CYS A 53 16.09 -6.71 2.53
C CYS A 53 16.33 -5.41 3.30
N SER A 54 16.60 -4.31 2.60
CA SER A 54 16.77 -2.98 3.19
C SER A 54 15.51 -2.51 3.91
N TYR A 55 14.32 -2.74 3.34
CA TYR A 55 13.06 -2.41 4.01
C TYR A 55 12.85 -3.17 5.32
N PHE A 56 13.22 -4.45 5.37
CA PHE A 56 13.09 -5.24 6.59
C PHE A 56 13.92 -4.65 7.73
N LEU A 57 15.18 -4.30 7.47
CA LEU A 57 16.05 -3.63 8.46
C LEU A 57 15.54 -2.22 8.78
N GLY A 58 15.07 -1.49 7.77
CA GLY A 58 14.51 -0.14 7.91
C GLY A 58 13.30 -0.09 8.82
N LEU A 59 12.46 -1.13 8.85
CA LEU A 59 11.27 -1.22 9.70
C LEU A 59 11.59 -1.42 11.19
N LEU A 60 12.77 -1.95 11.53
CA LEU A 60 13.19 -2.13 12.93
C LEU A 60 13.35 -0.79 13.65
N ILE A 61 13.83 0.24 12.96
CA ILE A 61 14.09 1.56 13.54
C ILE A 61 12.77 2.25 13.97
N PRO A 62 11.74 2.42 13.09
CA PRO A 62 10.41 2.87 13.48
C PRO A 62 9.80 2.05 14.60
N ALA A 63 9.92 0.72 14.53
CA ALA A 63 9.31 -0.17 15.49
C ALA A 63 9.84 0.02 16.92
N HIS A 64 11.16 0.18 17.08
CA HIS A 64 11.79 0.30 18.40
C HIS A 64 11.91 1.73 18.92
N ILE A 65 12.05 2.73 18.05
CA ILE A 65 12.30 4.12 18.47
C ILE A 65 11.04 4.96 18.37
N PHE A 66 10.40 4.99 17.20
CA PHE A 66 9.33 5.93 16.92
C PHE A 66 7.99 5.51 17.54
N ILE A 67 7.59 4.24 17.36
CA ILE A 67 6.33 3.71 17.92
C ILE A 67 6.21 3.96 19.44
N PRO A 68 7.19 3.64 20.30
CA PRO A 68 7.04 3.87 21.74
C PRO A 68 6.93 5.35 22.11
N ILE A 69 7.59 6.25 21.37
CA ILE A 69 7.48 7.71 21.58
C ILE A 69 6.07 8.18 21.23
N PHE A 70 5.57 7.85 20.04
CA PHE A 70 4.23 8.25 19.60
C PHE A 70 3.12 7.66 20.47
N TYR A 71 3.28 6.41 20.92
CA TYR A 71 2.30 5.75 21.78
C TYR A 71 2.20 6.42 23.16
N ARG A 72 3.33 6.82 23.77
CA ARG A 72 3.35 7.54 25.06
C ARG A 72 2.71 8.92 24.97
N LEU A 73 2.91 9.63 23.88
CA LEU A 73 2.37 10.98 23.66
C LEU A 73 0.88 10.98 23.29
N ARG A 74 0.28 9.81 23.02
CA ARG A 74 -1.15 9.64 22.66
C ARG A 74 -1.62 10.53 21.51
N LEU A 75 -0.71 10.92 20.62
CA LEU A 75 -0.99 11.83 19.51
C LEU A 75 -1.99 11.23 18.53
N THR A 76 -2.78 12.10 17.92
CA THR A 76 -3.75 11.72 16.88
C THR A 76 -3.14 11.79 15.48
N SER A 77 -2.12 12.63 15.31
CA SER A 77 -1.40 12.83 14.05
C SER A 77 0.10 12.89 14.31
N THR A 78 0.90 12.30 13.41
CA THR A 78 2.37 12.38 13.48
C THR A 78 2.87 13.83 13.43
N TYR A 79 2.14 14.73 12.75
CA TYR A 79 2.49 16.16 12.67
C TYR A 79 2.26 16.92 13.98
N GLU A 80 1.44 16.39 14.89
CA GLU A 80 1.25 16.95 16.23
C GLU A 80 2.57 16.92 17.02
N TYR A 81 3.43 15.93 16.77
CA TYR A 81 4.77 15.86 17.33
C TYR A 81 5.65 17.03 16.87
N LEU A 82 5.51 17.49 15.62
CA LEU A 82 6.27 18.64 15.12
C LEU A 82 5.86 19.94 15.82
N GLU A 83 4.58 20.08 16.20
CA GLU A 83 4.14 21.23 16.99
C GLU A 83 4.71 21.19 18.40
N LEU A 84 4.70 20.01 19.05
CA LEU A 84 5.27 19.83 20.39
C LEU A 84 6.79 20.06 20.41
N ARG A 85 7.50 19.68 19.35
CA ARG A 85 8.97 19.78 19.30
C ARG A 85 9.48 21.13 18.82
N PHE A 86 8.77 21.77 17.89
CA PHE A 86 9.17 23.01 17.24
C PHE A 86 8.12 24.10 17.47
N ASN A 87 7.12 24.20 16.59
CA ASN A 87 6.04 25.18 16.67
C ASN A 87 4.88 24.82 15.72
N LYS A 88 3.78 25.57 15.83
CA LYS A 88 2.57 25.39 15.02
C LYS A 88 2.78 25.65 13.52
N VAL A 89 3.73 26.53 13.16
CA VAL A 89 4.06 26.85 11.76
C VAL A 89 4.65 25.63 11.06
N VAL A 90 5.61 24.94 11.69
CA VAL A 90 6.22 23.71 11.17
C VAL A 90 5.17 22.60 11.03
N ARG A 91 4.22 22.48 11.96
CA ARG A 91 3.09 21.55 11.80
C ARG A 91 2.27 21.85 10.55
N LEU A 92 1.93 23.12 10.33
CA LEU A 92 1.10 23.53 9.19
C LEU A 92 1.83 23.27 7.87
N CYS A 93 3.12 23.65 7.78
CA CYS A 93 3.95 23.39 6.61
C CYS A 93 4.07 21.89 6.33
N GLY A 94 4.38 21.07 7.34
CA GLY A 94 4.51 19.62 7.18
C GLY A 94 3.21 18.95 6.73
N THR A 95 2.08 19.38 7.31
CA THR A 95 0.76 18.84 6.93
C THR A 95 0.38 19.27 5.51
N ALA A 96 0.64 20.51 5.13
CA ALA A 96 0.33 21.02 3.79
C ALA A 96 1.15 20.29 2.70
N THR A 97 2.46 20.13 2.92
CA THR A 97 3.34 19.39 2.00
C THR A 97 2.89 17.93 1.87
N PHE A 98 2.50 17.30 2.97
CA PHE A 98 1.99 15.93 2.95
C PHE A 98 0.70 15.80 2.17
N ILE A 99 -0.28 16.67 2.42
CA ILE A 99 -1.55 16.66 1.67
C ILE A 99 -1.26 16.83 0.18
N PHE A 100 -0.40 17.77 -0.20
CA PHE A 100 -0.02 18.00 -1.58
C PHE A 100 0.63 16.76 -2.22
N GLN A 101 1.62 16.18 -1.55
CA GLN A 101 2.27 14.93 -2.00
C GLN A 101 1.24 13.80 -2.13
N MET A 102 0.33 13.67 -1.17
CA MET A 102 -0.63 12.57 -1.13
C MET A 102 -1.68 12.71 -2.23
N VAL A 103 -2.11 13.92 -2.57
CA VAL A 103 -3.01 14.15 -3.72
C VAL A 103 -2.37 13.67 -5.03
N ILE A 104 -1.10 14.01 -5.26
CA ILE A 104 -0.37 13.55 -6.45
C ILE A 104 -0.23 12.02 -6.45
N TYR A 105 0.18 11.46 -5.31
CA TYR A 105 0.37 10.02 -5.16
C TYR A 105 -0.93 9.24 -5.39
N MET A 106 -2.05 9.69 -4.83
CA MET A 106 -3.36 9.05 -5.00
C MET A 106 -3.80 9.05 -6.47
N GLY A 107 -3.45 10.06 -7.26
CA GLY A 107 -3.68 10.07 -8.71
C GLY A 107 -2.97 8.91 -9.42
N VAL A 108 -1.70 8.69 -9.10
CA VAL A 108 -0.91 7.56 -9.66
C VAL A 108 -1.47 6.21 -9.21
N VAL A 109 -1.86 6.10 -7.93
CA VAL A 109 -2.42 4.87 -7.36
C VAL A 109 -3.77 4.51 -7.99
N LEU A 110 -4.62 5.50 -8.31
CA LEU A 110 -5.89 5.27 -9.01
C LEU A 110 -5.70 4.93 -10.49
N TYR A 111 -4.66 5.47 -11.12
CA TYR A 111 -4.37 5.22 -12.52
C TYR A 111 -3.90 3.78 -12.79
N ALA A 112 -3.06 3.21 -11.92
CA ALA A 112 -2.54 1.84 -12.08
C ALA A 112 -3.63 0.74 -12.27
N PRO A 113 -4.66 0.62 -11.41
CA PRO A 113 -5.73 -0.35 -11.61
C PRO A 113 -6.65 -0.01 -12.78
N ALA A 114 -6.84 1.29 -13.10
CA ALA A 114 -7.60 1.70 -14.28
C ALA A 114 -6.90 1.27 -15.57
N LEU A 115 -5.57 1.39 -15.63
CA LEU A 115 -4.75 0.91 -16.74
C LEU A 115 -4.81 -0.62 -16.86
N ALA A 116 -4.72 -1.34 -15.75
CA ALA A 116 -4.85 -2.79 -15.73
C ALA A 116 -6.25 -3.25 -16.20
N LEU A 117 -7.31 -2.54 -15.79
CA LEU A 117 -8.68 -2.82 -16.21
C LEU A 117 -8.83 -2.59 -17.71
N ASN A 118 -8.37 -1.44 -18.23
CA ASN A 118 -8.36 -1.13 -19.65
C ASN A 118 -7.63 -2.20 -20.47
N ALA A 119 -6.49 -2.70 -20.00
CA ALA A 119 -5.72 -3.72 -20.72
C ALA A 119 -6.47 -5.07 -20.89
N VAL A 120 -7.41 -5.40 -19.99
CA VAL A 120 -8.14 -6.67 -20.03
C VAL A 120 -9.51 -6.52 -20.68
N THR A 121 -10.20 -5.40 -20.47
CA THR A 121 -11.59 -5.19 -20.94
C THR A 121 -11.71 -4.23 -22.11
N ASN A 122 -10.62 -3.54 -22.51
CA ASN A 122 -10.61 -2.41 -23.44
C ASN A 122 -11.55 -1.26 -23.03
N PHE A 123 -11.89 -1.17 -21.74
CA PHE A 123 -12.79 -0.13 -21.22
C PHE A 123 -12.05 1.20 -21.06
N ASP A 124 -12.72 2.33 -21.29
CA ASP A 124 -12.08 3.65 -21.22
C ASP A 124 -11.40 3.92 -19.86
N ILE A 125 -10.18 4.46 -19.92
CA ILE A 125 -9.34 4.69 -18.72
C ILE A 125 -9.97 5.76 -17.84
N TRP A 126 -10.50 6.85 -18.43
CA TRP A 126 -11.09 7.95 -17.67
C TRP A 126 -12.37 7.52 -16.97
N ALA A 127 -13.22 6.74 -17.65
CA ALA A 127 -14.40 6.13 -17.06
C ALA A 127 -14.04 5.16 -15.92
N SER A 128 -12.98 4.37 -16.07
CA SER A 128 -12.47 3.47 -15.03
C SER A 128 -12.00 4.24 -13.79
N VAL A 129 -11.18 5.29 -13.98
CA VAL A 129 -10.68 6.14 -12.89
C VAL A 129 -11.84 6.79 -12.14
N LEU A 130 -12.82 7.34 -12.85
CA LEU A 130 -13.99 7.98 -12.24
C LEU A 130 -14.81 6.97 -11.43
N THR A 131 -15.04 5.78 -11.96
CA THR A 131 -15.82 4.73 -11.30
C THR A 131 -15.11 4.21 -10.05
N ILE A 132 -13.83 3.83 -10.16
CA ILE A 132 -13.03 3.33 -9.04
C ILE A 132 -12.89 4.42 -7.96
N GLY A 133 -12.59 5.66 -8.36
CA GLY A 133 -12.46 6.79 -7.44
C GLY A 133 -13.76 7.10 -6.70
N THR A 134 -14.91 7.06 -7.39
CA THR A 134 -16.22 7.31 -6.79
C THR A 134 -16.58 6.21 -5.79
N VAL A 135 -16.46 4.94 -6.19
CA VAL A 135 -16.72 3.80 -5.29
C VAL A 135 -15.80 3.87 -4.07
N CYS A 136 -14.51 4.15 -4.29
CA CYS A 136 -13.51 4.26 -3.23
C CYS A 136 -13.86 5.36 -2.23
N THR A 137 -14.21 6.53 -2.73
CA THR A 137 -14.59 7.68 -1.91
C THR A 137 -15.86 7.38 -1.11
N LEU A 138 -16.87 6.79 -1.74
CA LEU A 138 -18.14 6.49 -1.08
C LEU A 138 -17.99 5.48 0.05
N TYR A 139 -17.33 4.35 -0.17
CA TYR A 139 -17.17 3.35 0.90
C TYR A 139 -16.27 3.87 2.03
N THR A 140 -15.24 4.67 1.70
CA THR A 140 -14.34 5.27 2.70
C THR A 140 -15.10 6.29 3.54
N ALA A 141 -15.90 7.16 2.91
CA ALA A 141 -16.71 8.18 3.58
C ALA A 141 -17.78 7.57 4.49
N LEU A 142 -18.45 6.50 4.04
CA LEU A 142 -19.52 5.84 4.80
C LEU A 142 -18.99 4.90 5.90
N GLY A 143 -17.84 4.27 5.67
CA GLY A 143 -17.30 3.21 6.52
C GLY A 143 -16.38 3.68 7.65
N GLY A 144 -15.64 4.79 7.44
CA GLY A 144 -14.58 5.25 8.35
C GLY A 144 -13.43 4.26 8.51
N LEU A 145 -12.44 4.57 9.37
CA LEU A 145 -11.19 3.81 9.46
C LEU A 145 -11.40 2.32 9.78
N LYS A 146 -12.39 1.99 10.63
CA LYS A 146 -12.66 0.59 11.00
C LYS A 146 -13.12 -0.25 9.80
N ALA A 147 -13.98 0.29 8.94
CA ALA A 147 -14.42 -0.42 7.74
C ALA A 147 -13.27 -0.56 6.74
N VAL A 148 -12.46 0.51 6.57
CA VAL A 148 -11.29 0.50 5.69
C VAL A 148 -10.29 -0.59 6.11
N ILE A 149 -10.00 -0.73 7.41
CA ILE A 149 -9.11 -1.80 7.89
C ILE A 149 -9.65 -3.19 7.50
N TRP A 150 -10.95 -3.43 7.66
CA TRP A 150 -11.53 -4.73 7.29
C TRP A 150 -11.51 -4.98 5.78
N THR A 151 -11.77 -3.96 4.96
CA THR A 151 -11.64 -4.08 3.51
C THR A 151 -10.20 -4.34 3.11
N ASP A 152 -9.22 -3.71 3.77
CA ASP A 152 -7.79 -3.93 3.50
C ASP A 152 -7.35 -5.36 3.83
N VAL A 153 -7.84 -5.94 4.94
CA VAL A 153 -7.55 -7.35 5.28
C VAL A 153 -8.02 -8.26 4.15
N PHE A 154 -9.27 -8.10 3.71
CA PHE A 154 -9.81 -8.90 2.61
C PHE A 154 -9.03 -8.68 1.31
N GLN A 155 -8.72 -7.42 0.99
CA GLN A 155 -7.96 -7.07 -0.21
C GLN A 155 -6.56 -7.70 -0.20
N THR A 156 -5.89 -7.75 0.95
CA THR A 156 -4.57 -8.37 1.09
C THR A 156 -4.60 -9.85 0.72
N PHE A 157 -5.61 -10.59 1.19
CA PHE A 157 -5.77 -12.01 0.83
C PHE A 157 -6.02 -12.20 -0.66
N VAL A 158 -6.88 -11.36 -1.26
CA VAL A 158 -7.18 -11.42 -2.70
C VAL A 158 -5.93 -11.11 -3.52
N MET A 159 -5.16 -10.07 -3.15
CA MET A 159 -3.92 -9.70 -3.83
C MET A 159 -2.87 -10.81 -3.72
N PHE A 160 -2.68 -11.38 -2.53
CA PHE A 160 -1.73 -12.47 -2.30
C PHE A 160 -2.11 -13.73 -3.10
N ALA A 161 -3.38 -14.14 -3.07
CA ALA A 161 -3.87 -15.26 -3.85
C ALA A 161 -3.69 -15.03 -5.36
N GLY A 162 -3.96 -13.81 -5.84
CA GLY A 162 -3.74 -13.43 -7.23
C GLY A 162 -2.27 -13.54 -7.65
N GLN A 163 -1.34 -13.07 -6.82
CA GLN A 163 0.10 -13.19 -7.08
C GLN A 163 0.54 -14.66 -7.14
N VAL A 164 0.11 -15.49 -6.18
CA VAL A 164 0.41 -16.92 -6.17
C VAL A 164 -0.15 -17.60 -7.42
N ALA A 165 -1.39 -17.28 -7.82
CA ALA A 165 -2.00 -17.83 -9.03
C ALA A 165 -1.21 -17.47 -10.29
N VAL A 166 -0.78 -16.22 -10.43
CA VAL A 166 0.04 -15.77 -11.56
C VAL A 166 1.38 -16.50 -11.61
N ILE A 167 2.04 -16.68 -10.46
CA ILE A 167 3.30 -17.43 -10.37
C ILE A 167 3.09 -18.88 -10.80
N VAL A 168 2.10 -19.57 -10.24
CA VAL A 168 1.83 -20.99 -10.53
C VAL A 168 1.49 -21.20 -12.01
N VAL A 169 0.56 -20.42 -12.56
CA VAL A 169 0.16 -20.53 -13.98
C VAL A 169 1.31 -20.15 -14.91
N GLY A 170 2.08 -19.11 -14.56
CA GLY A 170 3.27 -18.70 -15.31
C GLY A 170 4.32 -19.81 -15.37
N THR A 171 4.64 -20.41 -14.23
CA THR A 171 5.58 -21.54 -14.13
C THR A 171 5.12 -22.75 -14.94
N ILE A 172 3.84 -23.12 -14.87
CA ILE A 172 3.29 -24.24 -15.63
C ILE A 172 3.40 -23.98 -17.14
N LYS A 173 3.06 -22.77 -17.60
CA LYS A 173 3.18 -22.39 -19.02
C LYS A 173 4.60 -22.42 -19.56
N VAL A 174 5.59 -22.10 -18.72
CA VAL A 174 7.02 -22.16 -19.09
C VAL A 174 7.55 -23.60 -19.11
N GLY A 175 6.82 -24.56 -18.53
CA GLY A 175 7.21 -25.97 -18.50
C GLY A 175 7.96 -26.38 -17.23
N GLY A 176 7.75 -25.67 -16.11
CA GLY A 176 8.29 -26.01 -14.78
C GLY A 176 9.27 -24.98 -14.21
N ILE A 177 9.47 -25.04 -12.89
CA ILE A 177 10.34 -24.11 -12.14
C ILE A 177 11.79 -24.19 -12.64
N ASP A 178 12.27 -25.38 -12.97
CA ASP A 178 13.63 -25.59 -13.47
C ASP A 178 13.89 -24.83 -14.77
N ARG A 179 12.88 -24.75 -15.65
CA ARG A 179 12.98 -24.02 -16.92
C ARG A 179 12.89 -22.51 -16.72
N VAL A 180 12.11 -22.05 -15.73
CA VAL A 180 12.08 -20.64 -15.32
C VAL A 180 13.45 -20.19 -14.84
N TRP A 181 14.09 -20.96 -13.96
CA TRP A 181 15.43 -20.65 -13.45
C TRP A 181 16.50 -20.66 -14.53
N LYS A 182 16.49 -21.65 -15.43
CA LYS A 182 17.41 -21.69 -16.57
C LYS A 182 17.24 -20.50 -17.50
N LEU A 183 16.01 -20.16 -17.86
CA LEU A 183 15.72 -19.03 -18.73
C LEU A 183 16.13 -17.69 -18.09
N ALA A 184 15.95 -17.58 -16.77
CA ALA A 184 16.35 -16.38 -16.04
C ALA A 184 17.88 -16.25 -15.95
N ALA A 185 18.61 -17.34 -15.75
CA ALA A 185 20.08 -17.35 -15.79
C ALA A 185 20.63 -17.07 -17.21
N GLU A 186 20.03 -17.65 -18.25
CA GLU A 186 20.41 -17.41 -19.65
C GLU A 186 20.23 -15.96 -20.08
N ASN A 187 19.21 -15.27 -19.53
CA ASN A 187 18.95 -13.86 -19.79
C ASN A 187 19.67 -12.90 -18.83
N GLY A 188 20.60 -13.40 -18.00
CA GLY A 188 21.36 -12.60 -17.04
C GLY A 188 20.46 -11.89 -16.02
N LYS A 189 19.33 -12.50 -15.66
CA LYS A 189 18.37 -11.96 -14.69
C LYS A 189 18.62 -12.44 -13.26
N ILE A 190 19.51 -13.43 -13.10
CA ILE A 190 19.98 -14.03 -11.84
C ILE A 190 21.50 -14.22 -11.93
#